data_AF-A0A482UWK3-F1
#
_entry.id   AF-A0A482UWK3-F1
#
_cell.length_a   1.000
_cell.length_b   1.000
_cell.length_c   1.000
_cell.angle_alpha   90.00
_cell.angle_beta   90.00
_cell.angle_gamma   90.00
#
_symmetry.space_group_name_H-M   'P 1'
#
loop_
_entity.id
_entity.type
_entity.pdbx_description
1 polymer ?
#
loop_
_entity_poly.entity_id
_entity_poly.type
_entity_poly.pdbx_seq_one_letter_code
_entity_poly.pdbx_strand_id
1 'polypeptide(L)'
;METYEGNPSYASSCFSNTMANSGLAWSTVTDCSAKEASAVQNQGALATPQHDYVPWVLVEGTLLSNTNLLLQSICKAYTGPAPASCKRLYSTNEKSLCMA
;
A
#
# COMPACT_ATOMS: atom_id res chain seq x y z
N MET A 1 10.17 -6.28 16.38
CA MET A 1 8.92 -7.02 16.61
C MET A 1 8.06 -6.11 17.46
N GLU A 2 7.02 -5.55 16.84
CA GLU A 2 6.35 -4.33 17.27
C GLU A 2 5.63 -4.52 18.60
N THR A 3 5.93 -3.66 19.57
CA THR A 3 5.45 -3.83 20.95
C THR A 3 4.02 -3.33 21.17
N TYR A 4 3.36 -2.74 20.16
CA TYR A 4 2.03 -2.11 20.30
C TYR A 4 1.11 -2.21 19.09
N GLU A 5 1.55 -2.71 17.93
CA GLU A 5 0.65 -2.89 16.79
C GLU A 5 -0.28 -4.08 17.03
N GLY A 6 -1.59 -3.84 17.04
CA GLY A 6 -2.60 -4.87 17.25
C GLY A 6 -3.10 -5.04 18.68
N ASN A 7 -2.78 -4.13 19.63
CA ASN A 7 -3.45 -4.18 20.94
C ASN A 7 -4.95 -3.84 20.78
N PRO A 8 -5.87 -4.81 21.01
CA PRO A 8 -7.29 -4.60 20.78
C PRO A 8 -7.89 -3.50 21.66
N SER A 9 -7.27 -3.19 22.80
CA SER A 9 -7.76 -2.15 23.72
C SER A 9 -7.77 -0.76 23.10
N TYR A 10 -6.94 -0.51 22.08
CA TYR A 10 -6.86 0.79 21.41
C TYR A 10 -7.58 0.82 20.06
N ALA A 11 -8.09 -0.32 19.58
CA ALA A 11 -8.62 -0.45 18.21
C ALA A 11 -9.75 0.53 17.91
N SER A 12 -10.70 0.71 18.83
CA SER A 12 -11.81 1.65 18.66
C SER A 12 -11.37 3.11 18.63
N SER A 13 -10.41 3.49 19.50
CA SER A 13 -9.86 4.85 19.50
C SER A 13 -9.04 5.14 18.26
N CYS A 14 -8.23 4.18 17.80
CA CYS A 14 -7.47 4.30 16.56
C CYS A 14 -8.41 4.47 15.37
N PHE A 15 -9.44 3.61 15.26
CA PHE A 15 -10.45 3.73 14.21
C PHE A 15 -11.15 5.09 14.23
N SER A 16 -11.60 5.54 15.40
CA SER A 16 -12.29 6.83 15.53
C SER A 16 -11.40 8.00 15.09
N ASN A 17 -10.10 7.94 15.38
CA ASN A 17 -9.16 9.00 15.04
C ASN A 17 -8.75 9.01 13.56
N THR A 18 -8.65 7.83 12.91
CA THR A 18 -8.15 7.73 11.54
C THR A 18 -9.24 7.58 10.49
N MET A 19 -10.37 6.96 10.85
CA MET A 19 -11.44 6.57 9.94
C MET A 19 -12.77 7.30 10.18
N ALA A 20 -12.81 8.29 11.08
CA ALA A 20 -14.03 9.06 11.40
C ALA A 20 -14.80 9.57 10.16
N ASN A 21 -14.09 9.96 9.10
CA ASN A 21 -14.68 10.51 7.88
C ASN A 21 -14.79 9.50 6.73
N SER A 22 -14.50 8.22 6.97
CA SER A 22 -14.52 7.18 5.94
C SER A 22 -15.93 6.75 5.52
N GLY A 23 -16.97 7.13 6.28
CA GLY A 23 -18.32 6.61 6.12
C GLY A 23 -18.52 5.18 6.66
N LEU A 24 -17.45 4.53 7.14
CA LEU A 24 -17.53 3.23 7.81
C LEU A 24 -17.84 3.44 9.30
N ALA A 25 -18.83 2.70 9.82
CA ALA A 25 -19.10 2.66 11.24
C ALA A 25 -18.17 1.68 11.95
N TRP A 26 -17.73 2.01 13.17
CA TRP A 26 -16.92 1.11 13.98
C TRP A 26 -17.60 -0.25 14.20
N SER A 27 -18.92 -0.24 14.40
CA SER A 27 -19.72 -1.46 14.56
C SER A 27 -19.62 -2.41 13.36
N THR A 28 -19.54 -1.86 12.13
CA THR A 28 -19.35 -2.66 10.92
C THR A 28 -18.03 -3.42 10.95
N VAL A 29 -16.95 -2.78 11.40
CA VAL A 29 -15.63 -3.41 11.51
C VAL A 29 -15.64 -4.51 12.57
N THR A 30 -16.22 -4.25 13.75
CA THR A 30 -16.27 -5.23 14.84
C THR A 30 -17.16 -6.43 14.50
N ASP A 31 -18.29 -6.20 13.83
CA ASP A 31 -19.18 -7.27 13.40
C ASP A 31 -18.51 -8.18 12.37
N CYS A 32 -17.81 -7.59 11.39
CA CYS A 32 -17.00 -8.33 10.42
C CYS A 32 -15.89 -9.12 11.14
N SER A 33 -15.18 -8.49 12.08
CA SER A 33 -14.13 -9.16 12.86
C SER A 33 -14.66 -10.36 13.64
N ALA A 34 -15.89 -10.31 14.15
CA ALA A 34 -16.48 -11.39 14.94
C ALA A 34 -17.00 -12.55 14.07
N LYS A 35 -17.48 -12.27 12.85
CA LYS A 35 -18.19 -13.25 12.00
C LYS A 35 -17.38 -13.76 10.82
N GLU A 36 -16.48 -12.93 10.29
CA GLU A 36 -15.89 -13.12 8.95
C GLU A 36 -14.35 -13.08 8.95
N ALA A 37 -13.71 -12.74 10.07
CA ALA A 37 -12.24 -12.55 10.13
C ALA A 37 -11.45 -13.72 9.53
N SER A 38 -11.77 -14.96 9.89
CA SER A 38 -11.06 -16.14 9.37
C SER A 38 -11.24 -16.30 7.86
N ALA A 39 -12.43 -16.02 7.34
CA ALA A 39 -12.68 -16.11 5.91
C ALA A 39 -11.86 -15.05 5.15
N VAL A 40 -11.88 -13.81 5.63
CA VAL A 40 -11.11 -12.70 5.02
C VAL A 40 -9.60 -12.97 5.08
N GLN A 41 -9.08 -13.42 6.23
CA GLN A 41 -7.66 -13.75 6.39
C GLN A 41 -7.23 -14.91 5.50
N ASN A 42 -8.03 -15.97 5.40
CA ASN A 42 -7.73 -17.11 4.53
C ASN A 42 -7.73 -16.71 3.05
N GLN A 43 -8.69 -15.89 2.61
CA GLN A 43 -8.70 -15.39 1.23
C GLN A 43 -7.49 -14.50 0.95
N GLY A 44 -7.11 -13.63 1.90
CA GLY A 44 -5.89 -12.82 1.79
C GLY A 44 -4.63 -13.67 1.68
N ALA A 45 -4.51 -14.74 2.48
CA ALA A 45 -3.39 -15.66 2.44
C ALA A 45 -3.30 -16.41 1.10
N LEU A 46 -4.43 -16.90 0.57
CA LEU A 46 -4.48 -17.57 -0.74
C LEU A 46 -4.15 -16.65 -1.92
N ALA A 47 -4.56 -15.38 -1.83
CA ALA A 47 -4.28 -14.38 -2.87
C ALA A 47 -2.85 -13.84 -2.84
N THR A 48 -2.14 -14.01 -1.72
CA THR A 48 -0.77 -13.52 -1.55
C THR A 48 0.21 -14.49 -2.23
N PRO A 49 1.02 -14.05 -3.22
CA PRO A 49 2.03 -14.91 -3.84
C PRO A 49 3.09 -15.37 -2.85
N GLN A 50 3.78 -16.47 -3.18
CA GLN A 50 4.96 -16.89 -2.42
C GLN A 50 6.00 -15.76 -2.39
N HIS A 51 6.54 -15.50 -1.21
CA HIS A 51 7.48 -14.43 -0.94
C HIS A 51 8.45 -14.84 0.17
N ASP A 52 9.65 -14.25 0.17
CA ASP A 52 10.70 -14.60 1.13
C ASP A 52 10.74 -13.66 2.35
N TYR A 53 10.10 -12.49 2.24
CA TYR A 53 10.07 -11.46 3.28
C TYR A 53 8.89 -10.50 3.10
N VAL A 54 8.66 -9.66 4.10
CA VAL A 54 7.68 -8.57 4.06
C VAL A 54 8.35 -7.21 4.32
N PRO A 55 7.87 -6.10 3.71
CA PRO A 55 6.80 -6.05 2.70
C PRO A 55 7.25 -6.61 1.34
N TRP A 56 6.38 -7.38 0.68
CA TRP A 56 6.57 -7.92 -0.68
C TRP A 56 5.79 -7.09 -1.69
N VAL A 57 6.45 -6.11 -2.31
CA VAL A 57 5.78 -5.12 -3.17
C VAL A 57 5.88 -5.56 -4.63
N LEU A 58 4.74 -5.69 -5.29
CA LEU A 58 4.64 -6.01 -6.71
C LEU A 58 4.10 -4.81 -7.49
N VAL A 59 4.75 -4.46 -8.60
CA VAL A 59 4.21 -3.51 -9.60
C VAL A 59 3.98 -4.31 -10.88
N GLU A 60 2.73 -4.42 -11.32
CA GLU A 60 2.33 -5.29 -12.45
C GLU A 60 2.86 -6.73 -12.30
N GLY A 61 2.70 -7.29 -11.11
CA GLY A 61 3.15 -8.66 -10.78
C GLY A 61 4.67 -8.85 -10.65
N THR A 62 5.48 -7.83 -10.91
CA THR A 62 6.94 -7.90 -10.81
C THR A 62 7.42 -7.38 -9.45
N LEU A 63 8.30 -8.12 -8.78
CA LEU A 63 8.89 -7.72 -7.51
C LEU A 63 9.66 -6.39 -7.63
N LEU A 64 9.29 -5.43 -6.80
CA LEU A 64 10.04 -4.21 -6.59
C LEU A 64 11.04 -4.40 -5.44
N SER A 65 12.27 -4.78 -5.79
CA SER A 65 13.34 -5.05 -4.81
C SER A 65 13.77 -3.81 -4.00
N ASN A 66 13.59 -2.61 -4.55
CA ASN A 66 13.86 -1.34 -3.87
C ASN A 66 12.59 -0.48 -3.82
N THR A 67 11.93 -0.48 -2.67
CA THR A 67 10.67 0.23 -2.45
C THR A 67 10.79 1.76 -2.54
N ASN A 68 12.01 2.32 -2.42
CA ASN A 68 12.24 3.76 -2.66
C ASN A 68 11.93 4.17 -4.12
N LEU A 69 11.88 3.21 -5.05
CA LEU A 69 11.56 3.45 -6.46
C LEU A 69 10.07 3.31 -6.77
N LEU A 70 9.19 3.15 -5.78
CA LEU A 70 7.77 2.86 -5.99
C LEU A 70 7.09 3.86 -6.94
N LEU A 71 7.25 5.17 -6.70
CA LEU A 71 6.67 6.20 -7.56
C LEU A 71 7.19 6.12 -9.00
N GLN A 72 8.49 5.89 -9.18
CA GLN A 72 9.10 5.75 -10.50
C GLN A 72 8.58 4.51 -11.23
N SER A 73 8.50 3.38 -10.53
CA SER A 73 7.99 2.13 -11.08
C SER A 73 6.51 2.24 -11.48
N ILE A 74 5.66 2.88 -10.67
CA ILE A 74 4.25 3.14 -11.01
C ILE A 74 4.17 4.04 -12.25
N CYS A 75 4.93 5.14 -12.28
CA CYS A 75 4.91 6.07 -13.41
C CYS A 75 5.42 5.44 -14.72
N LYS A 76 6.34 4.47 -14.63
CA LYS A 76 6.83 3.71 -15.78
C LYS A 76 5.82 2.66 -16.26
N ALA A 77 5.10 2.03 -15.33
CA ALA A 77 4.10 1.01 -15.65
C ALA A 77 2.81 1.62 -16.23
N TYR A 78 2.50 2.88 -15.90
CA TYR A 78 1.27 3.54 -16.34
C TYR A 78 1.25 3.82 -17.85
N THR A 79 0.25 3.26 -18.55
CA THR A 79 0.10 3.38 -20.01
C THR A 79 -0.83 4.51 -20.46
N GLY A 80 -1.49 5.20 -19.53
CA GLY A 80 -2.38 6.32 -19.81
C GLY A 80 -1.67 7.69 -19.83
N PRO A 81 -2.43 8.80 -19.92
CA PRO A 81 -1.89 10.16 -19.86
C PRO A 81 -1.17 10.44 -18.53
N ALA A 82 0.16 10.60 -18.58
CA ALA A 82 0.98 10.71 -17.38
C ALA A 82 0.54 11.84 -16.43
N PRO A 83 0.21 11.52 -15.16
CA PRO A 83 -0.12 12.52 -14.15
C PRO A 83 1.03 13.49 -13.89
N ALA A 84 0.72 14.69 -13.37
CA ALA A 84 1.72 15.70 -13.06
C ALA A 84 2.81 15.22 -12.08
N SER A 85 2.46 14.32 -11.16
CA SER A 85 3.41 13.67 -10.23
C SER A 85 4.50 12.90 -10.96
N CYS A 86 4.20 12.27 -12.11
CA CYS A 86 5.17 11.51 -12.90
C CYS A 86 6.13 12.40 -13.69
N LYS A 87 5.71 13.61 -14.08
CA LYS A 87 6.52 14.54 -14.87
C LYS A 87 7.74 15.07 -14.09
N ARG A 88 7.61 15.20 -12.76
CA ARG A 88 8.69 15.68 -11.87
C ARG A 88 9.90 14.75 -11.81
N LEU A 89 9.73 13.47 -12.16
CA LEU A 89 10.82 12.49 -12.17
C LEU A 89 11.76 12.65 -13.38
N TYR A 90 11.27 13.25 -14.47
CA TYR A 90 12.05 13.44 -15.69
C TYR A 90 12.77 14.80 -15.71
N SER A 91 12.22 15.82 -15.04
CA SER A 91 12.79 17.18 -15.00
C SER A 91 14.13 17.30 -14.25
N THR A 92 14.54 16.31 -13.46
CA THR A 92 15.84 16.30 -12.78
C THR A 92 16.96 15.63 -13.58
N ASN A 93 16.64 14.93 -14.68
CA ASN A 93 17.63 14.20 -15.48
C ASN A 93 17.97 14.85 -16.83
N GLU A 94 17.28 15.92 -17.24
CA GLU A 94 17.51 16.57 -18.54
C GLU A 94 18.69 17.57 -18.55
N LYS A 95 19.29 17.90 -17.41
CA LYS A 95 20.48 18.78 -17.38
C LYS A 95 21.80 18.11 -17.75
N SER A 96 21.83 16.80 -18.05
CA SER A 96 23.08 16.09 -18.38
C SER A 96 23.22 15.69 -19.86
N LEU A 97 22.29 16.06 -20.75
CA LEU A 97 22.32 15.63 -22.16
C LEU A 97 22.60 16.75 -23.18
N CYS A 98 22.86 17.98 -22.73
CA CYS A 98 23.29 19.10 -23.58
C CYS A 98 24.56 19.76 -23.03
N MET A 99 25.63 19.00 -22.87
CA MET A 99 27.01 19.51 -22.77
C MET A 99 27.95 18.49 -23.44
N ALA A 100 27.86 18.41 -24.77
CA ALA A 100 28.89 17.90 -25.67
C ALA A 100 28.70 18.55 -27.04
#